data_AF-A0A258TD56-F1
#
_entry.id   AF-A0A258TD56-F1
#
_cell.length_a   1.000
_cell.length_b   1.000
_cell.length_c   1.000
_cell.angle_alpha   90.00
_cell.angle_beta   90.00
_cell.angle_gamma   90.00
#
_symmetry.space_group_name_H-M   'P 1'
#
loop_
_entity.id
_entity.type
_entity.pdbx_description
1 polymer ?
#
loop_
_entity_poly.entity_id
_entity_poly.type
_entity_poly.pdbx_seq_one_letter_code
_entity_poly.pdbx_strand_id
1 'polypeptide(L)'
;MSVARTRLAGGIGATLIIVGISAAIGQSPRDGDAPPPGPARPPEAALDACRALAAGARCSFAGRDGAMTGSCFAPPGRPPACRPAGAPLFDDDRGNDQRTAIAGTAVSTAAIACTRSHDALNPGLNLLSRYAWSCTGSERRLTGNGIPDHVTGSFPNRGNPNRIAEQDVRFTTALVPQLYAGEGQRVKLSGYALNGIKFDPGTAQTCTEGCANAGRSHDGQWRIEALGQSYFDFGVDSNNAHVQPGGAYHYHGVPTALVERLKGRGGMALIGFAVDGFAIYGPEGHDRPMDASSPIRTMRPSYRLKARPDAGRPPVTLAPMGTFVQDYEYVAGLGDLDECNGRTDVTPEFPTGAYHYYATRAYPYLQRCVKGRAYPGADENRGPPPGGGARAQHS
;
A
#
# COMPACT_ATOMS: atom_id res chain seq x y z
N MET A 1 -39.62 17.33 -48.48
CA MET A 1 -40.01 16.54 -49.66
C MET A 1 -38.82 15.66 -50.04
N SER A 2 -39.01 14.36 -49.94
CA SER A 2 -38.05 13.33 -50.35
C SER A 2 -38.02 13.25 -51.88
N VAL A 3 -36.82 13.20 -52.47
CA VAL A 3 -36.62 12.49 -53.75
C VAL A 3 -35.23 11.84 -53.71
N ALA A 4 -35.22 10.54 -53.48
CA ALA A 4 -34.15 9.64 -53.86
C ALA A 4 -34.08 9.52 -55.39
N ARG A 5 -32.88 9.28 -55.95
CA ARG A 5 -32.73 8.43 -57.15
C ARG A 5 -31.31 7.93 -57.34
N THR A 6 -31.24 6.60 -57.26
CA THR A 6 -30.21 5.64 -57.63
C THR A 6 -29.71 5.82 -59.08
N ARG A 7 -28.44 5.45 -59.35
CA ARG A 7 -28.04 4.74 -60.58
C ARG A 7 -26.67 4.05 -60.43
N LEU A 8 -26.65 2.77 -60.81
CA LEU A 8 -25.49 1.90 -60.99
C LEU A 8 -24.75 2.22 -62.30
N ALA A 9 -23.43 1.98 -62.32
CA ALA A 9 -22.60 1.34 -63.38
C ALA A 9 -21.13 1.61 -62.97
N GLY A 10 -20.22 0.65 -62.80
CA GLY A 10 -19.83 -0.39 -63.75
C GLY A 10 -18.64 0.11 -64.56
N GLY A 11 -17.41 -0.17 -64.14
CA GLY A 11 -16.20 0.25 -64.86
C GLY A 11 -14.91 -0.32 -64.26
N ILE A 12 -14.40 -1.37 -64.90
CA ILE A 12 -13.14 -2.08 -64.64
C ILE A 12 -11.96 -1.19 -65.06
N GLY A 13 -10.89 -1.13 -64.27
CA GLY A 13 -9.70 -0.34 -64.63
C GLY A 13 -8.47 -0.62 -63.76
N ALA A 14 -7.74 -1.66 -64.17
CA ALA A 14 -6.30 -1.94 -64.02
C ALA A 14 -5.49 -1.31 -62.86
N THR A 15 -4.93 -2.22 -62.06
CA THR A 15 -3.81 -2.07 -61.14
C THR A 15 -2.56 -1.45 -61.80
N LEU A 16 -2.02 -0.39 -61.19
CA LEU A 16 -0.66 0.10 -61.45
C LEU A 16 0.11 0.13 -60.12
N ILE A 17 1.04 -0.82 -59.96
CA ILE A 17 1.97 -0.90 -58.83
C ILE A 17 3.11 0.08 -59.11
N ILE A 18 3.17 1.17 -58.35
CA ILE A 18 4.34 2.06 -58.30
C ILE A 18 5.16 1.64 -57.08
N VAL A 19 6.31 1.02 -57.36
CA VAL A 19 7.36 0.73 -56.37
C VAL A 19 8.07 2.05 -56.04
N GLY A 20 7.72 2.64 -54.90
CA GLY A 20 8.45 3.76 -54.31
C GLY A 20 9.64 3.25 -53.50
N ILE A 21 10.85 3.41 -54.03
CA ILE A 21 12.10 3.22 -53.30
C ILE A 21 12.26 4.41 -52.35
N SER A 22 12.03 4.20 -51.05
CA SER A 22 12.47 5.14 -50.00
C SER A 22 13.79 4.66 -49.43
N ALA A 23 14.86 5.40 -49.75
CA ALA A 23 16.16 5.26 -49.13
C ALA A 23 16.06 5.57 -47.63
N ALA A 24 16.33 4.58 -46.79
CA ALA A 24 16.49 4.76 -45.36
C ALA A 24 17.84 5.42 -45.08
N ILE A 25 17.82 6.72 -44.80
CA ILE A 25 18.96 7.41 -44.19
C ILE A 25 18.95 7.00 -42.71
N GLY A 26 19.89 6.11 -42.34
CA GLY A 26 20.09 5.70 -40.97
C GLY A 26 20.49 6.88 -40.10
N GLN A 27 19.62 7.26 -39.17
CA GLN A 27 19.98 8.13 -38.05
C GLN A 27 20.63 7.24 -36.98
N SER A 28 21.86 7.55 -36.60
CA SER A 28 22.50 6.97 -35.40
C SER A 28 21.62 7.23 -34.17
N PRO A 29 21.46 6.26 -33.26
CA PRO A 29 20.69 6.48 -32.03
C PRO A 29 21.35 7.62 -31.24
N ARG A 30 20.53 8.56 -30.75
CA ARG A 30 20.96 9.52 -29.74
C ARG A 30 21.12 8.74 -28.42
N ASP A 31 22.20 8.98 -27.69
CA ASP A 31 22.38 8.46 -26.33
C ASP A 31 21.18 8.88 -25.47
N GLY A 32 20.27 7.95 -25.20
CA GLY A 32 19.02 8.24 -24.50
C GLY A 32 18.00 7.10 -24.43
N ASP A 33 18.03 6.15 -25.37
CA ASP A 33 17.07 5.02 -25.41
C ASP A 33 17.63 3.70 -24.86
N ALA A 34 18.51 3.76 -23.86
CA ALA A 34 18.84 2.55 -23.11
C ALA A 34 17.63 2.18 -22.22
N PRO A 35 17.09 0.95 -22.28
CA PRO A 35 16.15 0.49 -21.27
C PRO A 35 16.79 0.65 -19.88
N PRO A 36 16.02 1.00 -18.84
CA PRO A 36 16.58 1.16 -17.50
C PRO A 36 17.36 -0.11 -17.15
N PRO A 37 18.56 0.02 -16.54
CA PRO A 37 19.35 -1.15 -16.18
C PRO A 37 18.45 -2.07 -15.34
N GLY A 38 18.33 -3.33 -15.79
CA GLY A 38 17.64 -4.36 -15.02
C GLY A 38 18.26 -4.49 -13.63
N PRO A 39 17.55 -5.13 -12.67
CA PRO A 39 18.02 -5.23 -11.30
C PRO A 39 19.46 -5.76 -11.26
N ALA A 40 20.32 -5.04 -10.53
CA ALA A 40 21.74 -5.37 -10.43
C ALA A 40 21.90 -6.80 -9.91
N ARG A 41 22.69 -7.62 -10.60
CA ARG A 41 23.04 -8.97 -10.12
C ARG A 41 23.80 -8.84 -8.79
N PRO A 42 23.57 -9.73 -7.82
CA PRO A 42 24.37 -9.77 -6.60
C PRO A 42 25.86 -9.83 -6.95
N PRO A 43 26.74 -9.16 -6.18
CA PRO A 43 28.19 -9.31 -6.34
C PRO A 43 28.60 -10.78 -6.23
N GLU A 44 29.58 -11.22 -7.01
CA GLU A 44 30.05 -12.62 -6.98
C GLU A 44 30.50 -13.04 -5.56
N ALA A 45 31.15 -12.13 -4.84
CA ALA A 45 31.55 -12.35 -3.44
C ALA A 45 30.36 -12.64 -2.50
N ALA A 46 29.17 -12.13 -2.80
CA ALA A 46 27.96 -12.43 -2.04
C ALA A 46 27.39 -13.81 -2.39
N LEU A 47 27.50 -14.25 -3.65
CA LEU A 47 27.11 -15.59 -4.09
C LEU A 47 28.06 -16.65 -3.50
N ASP A 48 29.36 -16.39 -3.55
CA ASP A 48 30.39 -17.27 -2.99
C ASP A 48 30.21 -17.48 -1.48
N ALA A 49 29.88 -16.41 -0.75
CA ALA A 49 29.65 -16.46 0.69
C ALA A 49 28.47 -17.36 1.11
N CYS A 50 27.62 -17.78 0.17
CA CYS A 50 26.48 -18.65 0.42
C CYS A 50 26.43 -19.93 -0.41
N ARG A 51 27.40 -20.15 -1.31
CA ARG A 51 27.42 -21.28 -2.25
C ARG A 51 27.30 -22.66 -1.58
N ALA A 52 27.82 -22.80 -0.36
CA ALA A 52 27.79 -24.04 0.42
C ALA A 52 26.92 -23.95 1.69
N LEU A 53 26.10 -22.89 1.82
CA LEU A 53 25.31 -22.63 3.02
C LEU A 53 23.82 -22.73 2.72
N ALA A 54 23.04 -23.24 3.69
CA ALA A 54 21.60 -23.28 3.59
C ALA A 54 20.99 -21.87 3.68
N ALA A 55 19.78 -21.69 3.14
CA ALA A 55 19.02 -20.45 3.34
C ALA A 55 18.84 -20.15 4.85
N GLY A 56 19.04 -18.89 5.23
CA GLY A 56 19.02 -18.43 6.62
C GLY A 56 20.36 -18.56 7.37
N ALA A 57 21.35 -19.28 6.85
CA ALA A 57 22.67 -19.36 7.46
C ALA A 57 23.36 -17.99 7.48
N ARG A 58 24.14 -17.70 8.53
CA ARG A 58 24.94 -16.48 8.61
C ARG A 58 26.05 -16.51 7.56
N CYS A 59 26.29 -15.36 6.94
CA CYS A 59 27.30 -15.20 5.90
C CYS A 59 27.98 -13.83 6.02
N SER A 60 29.18 -13.71 5.44
CA SER A 60 29.91 -12.44 5.37
C SER A 60 30.78 -12.37 4.12
N PHE A 61 30.90 -11.20 3.51
CA PHE A 61 31.76 -10.96 2.36
C PHE A 61 32.33 -9.53 2.37
N ALA A 62 33.38 -9.27 1.60
CA ALA A 62 33.94 -7.92 1.45
C ALA A 62 33.13 -7.10 0.43
N GLY A 63 32.48 -6.03 0.88
CA GLY A 63 31.82 -5.03 0.04
C GLY A 63 32.74 -3.83 -0.26
N ARG A 64 32.24 -2.88 -1.06
CA ARG A 64 32.97 -1.64 -1.40
C ARG A 64 33.29 -0.76 -0.19
N ASP A 65 32.43 -0.81 0.84
CA ASP A 65 32.53 0.02 2.05
C ASP A 65 32.99 -0.78 3.28
N GLY A 66 33.49 -2.02 3.11
CA GLY A 66 33.98 -2.88 4.18
C GLY A 66 33.32 -4.25 4.25
N ALA A 67 33.55 -4.98 5.35
CA ALA A 67 32.98 -6.31 5.56
C ALA A 67 31.46 -6.24 5.78
N MET A 68 30.70 -6.85 4.88
CA MET A 68 29.25 -6.97 4.95
C MET A 68 28.89 -8.29 5.63
N THR A 69 28.01 -8.25 6.63
CA THR A 69 27.51 -9.46 7.33
C THR A 69 26.00 -9.59 7.14
N GLY A 70 25.49 -10.81 7.06
CA GLY A 70 24.10 -11.05 6.70
C GLY A 70 23.66 -12.50 6.78
N SER A 71 22.61 -12.83 6.02
CA SER A 71 22.08 -14.19 5.92
C SER A 71 21.92 -14.63 4.47
N CYS A 72 22.14 -15.93 4.22
CA CYS A 72 21.97 -16.53 2.90
C CYS A 72 20.50 -16.56 2.48
N PHE A 73 20.22 -16.07 1.29
CA PHE A 73 18.89 -16.02 0.72
C PHE A 73 18.91 -16.57 -0.71
N ALA A 74 18.02 -17.51 -1.04
CA ALA A 74 17.87 -18.09 -2.37
C ALA A 74 16.44 -17.90 -2.88
N PRO A 75 16.22 -17.15 -3.98
CA PRO A 75 14.97 -17.21 -4.73
C PRO A 75 14.77 -18.61 -5.35
N PRO A 76 13.53 -19.07 -5.59
CA PRO A 76 13.27 -20.32 -6.31
C PRO A 76 13.98 -20.35 -7.67
N GLY A 77 14.76 -21.41 -7.92
CA GLY A 77 15.51 -21.59 -9.17
C GLY A 77 16.78 -20.76 -9.31
N ARG A 78 17.25 -20.07 -8.25
CA ARG A 78 18.50 -19.29 -8.25
C ARG A 78 19.45 -19.71 -7.11
N PRO A 79 20.78 -19.56 -7.29
CA PRO A 79 21.74 -19.86 -6.24
C PRO A 79 21.60 -18.89 -5.05
N PRO A 80 21.86 -19.36 -3.80
CA PRO A 80 21.81 -18.52 -2.60
C PRO A 80 22.89 -17.42 -2.65
N ALA A 81 22.54 -16.21 -2.19
CA ALA A 81 23.46 -15.09 -2.03
C ALA A 81 23.39 -14.51 -0.61
N CYS A 82 24.51 -13.98 -0.13
CA CYS A 82 24.61 -13.35 1.16
C CYS A 82 23.93 -11.97 1.14
N ARG A 83 22.80 -11.84 1.84
CA ARG A 83 22.05 -10.59 1.95
C ARG A 83 22.43 -9.86 3.25
N PRO A 84 23.04 -8.66 3.18
CA PRO A 84 23.47 -7.94 4.38
C PRO A 84 22.33 -7.64 5.37
N ALA A 85 22.62 -7.69 6.67
CA ALA A 85 21.70 -7.25 7.71
C ALA A 85 21.41 -5.74 7.53
N GLY A 86 20.13 -5.37 7.46
CA GLY A 86 19.72 -3.99 7.19
C GLY A 86 19.61 -3.62 5.70
N ALA A 87 19.88 -4.54 4.76
CA ALA A 87 19.42 -4.36 3.39
C ALA A 87 17.89 -4.24 3.39
N PRO A 88 17.31 -3.32 2.62
CA PRO A 88 15.87 -3.10 2.61
C PRO A 88 15.14 -4.43 2.41
N LEU A 89 14.19 -4.74 3.29
CA LEU A 89 13.22 -5.85 3.12
C LEU A 89 12.23 -5.58 1.96
N PHE A 90 12.50 -4.57 1.16
CA PHE A 90 11.70 -4.16 0.01
C PHE A 90 12.25 -4.91 -1.20
N ASP A 91 11.82 -6.17 -1.34
CA ASP A 91 11.72 -6.69 -2.70
C ASP A 91 10.57 -5.94 -3.34
N ASP A 92 10.92 -4.91 -4.09
CA ASP A 92 10.06 -4.24 -5.04
C ASP A 92 9.89 -5.17 -6.25
N ASP A 93 9.48 -6.39 -5.98
CA ASP A 93 9.30 -7.47 -6.95
C ASP A 93 7.97 -7.21 -7.67
N ARG A 94 7.89 -6.06 -8.36
CA ARG A 94 6.78 -5.59 -9.19
C ARG A 94 6.50 -6.50 -10.39
N GLY A 95 7.16 -7.65 -10.47
CA GLY A 95 7.12 -8.54 -11.62
C GLY A 95 6.82 -10.01 -11.32
N ASN A 96 6.80 -10.48 -10.07
CA ASN A 96 6.73 -11.92 -9.84
C ASN A 96 6.02 -12.34 -8.55
N ASP A 97 4.72 -12.07 -8.46
CA ASP A 97 3.88 -12.78 -7.50
C ASP A 97 3.85 -14.27 -7.88
N GLN A 98 4.68 -15.06 -7.20
CA GLN A 98 4.85 -16.51 -7.41
C GLN A 98 3.69 -17.33 -6.82
N ARG A 99 2.74 -16.66 -6.14
CA ARG A 99 1.58 -17.34 -5.57
C ARG A 99 0.62 -17.75 -6.68
N THR A 100 -0.16 -18.79 -6.41
CA THR A 100 -1.13 -19.31 -7.37
C THR A 100 -2.49 -18.69 -7.12
N ALA A 101 -3.11 -18.13 -8.15
CA ALA A 101 -4.46 -17.60 -8.07
C ALA A 101 -5.48 -18.71 -7.75
N ILE A 102 -6.38 -18.46 -6.81
CA ILE A 102 -7.41 -19.41 -6.39
C ILE A 102 -8.62 -19.26 -7.32
N ALA A 103 -8.97 -20.33 -8.03
CA ALA A 103 -10.10 -20.35 -8.95
C ALA A 103 -11.43 -20.04 -8.22
N GLY A 104 -12.32 -19.29 -8.87
CA GLY A 104 -13.65 -18.98 -8.34
C GLY A 104 -13.70 -17.89 -7.25
N THR A 105 -12.56 -17.29 -6.89
CA THR A 105 -12.48 -16.23 -5.87
C THR A 105 -12.48 -14.81 -6.44
N ALA A 106 -12.48 -14.69 -7.77
CA ALA A 106 -12.52 -13.40 -8.44
C ALA A 106 -13.87 -12.72 -8.18
N VAL A 107 -13.85 -11.48 -7.71
CA VAL A 107 -15.06 -10.72 -7.39
C VAL A 107 -15.01 -9.35 -8.07
N SER A 108 -16.07 -8.98 -8.78
CA SER A 108 -16.14 -7.66 -9.42
C SER A 108 -16.56 -6.59 -8.42
N THR A 109 -15.81 -5.49 -8.39
CA THR A 109 -16.18 -4.28 -7.63
C THR A 109 -16.80 -3.20 -8.52
N ALA A 110 -17.07 -3.48 -9.80
CA ALA A 110 -17.50 -2.49 -10.80
C ALA A 110 -18.82 -1.78 -10.48
N ALA A 111 -19.68 -2.39 -9.66
CA ALA A 111 -20.95 -1.78 -9.22
C ALA A 111 -20.77 -0.81 -8.05
N ILE A 112 -19.56 -0.68 -7.48
CA ILE A 112 -19.33 -0.03 -6.20
C ILE A 112 -18.49 1.23 -6.40
N ALA A 113 -19.04 2.39 -6.04
CA ALA A 113 -18.34 3.68 -5.99
C ALA A 113 -17.60 4.13 -7.28
N CYS A 114 -17.89 3.55 -8.45
CA CYS A 114 -17.22 3.89 -9.71
C CYS A 114 -17.53 5.28 -10.27
N THR A 115 -18.49 5.99 -9.70
CA THR A 115 -18.83 7.38 -10.07
C THR A 115 -18.77 8.31 -8.86
N ARG A 116 -18.18 7.86 -7.75
CA ARG A 116 -18.12 8.64 -6.52
C ARG A 116 -17.17 9.81 -6.73
N SER A 117 -17.67 11.03 -6.53
CA SER A 117 -16.86 12.24 -6.54
C SER A 117 -17.24 13.17 -5.40
N HIS A 118 -16.34 14.10 -5.10
CA HIS A 118 -16.54 15.15 -4.11
C HIS A 118 -15.73 16.38 -4.51
N ASP A 119 -16.35 17.55 -4.32
CA ASP A 119 -15.74 18.86 -4.51
C ASP A 119 -16.45 19.84 -3.56
N ALA A 120 -15.89 20.01 -2.36
CA ALA A 120 -16.41 20.93 -1.37
C ALA A 120 -15.30 21.39 -0.42
N LEU A 121 -15.54 22.50 0.29
CA LEU A 121 -14.61 22.97 1.31
C LEU A 121 -14.52 21.95 2.46
N ASN A 122 -13.30 21.66 2.91
CA ASN A 122 -13.13 20.88 4.14
C ASN A 122 -13.72 21.66 5.34
N PRO A 123 -14.40 20.98 6.28
CA PRO A 123 -15.10 21.64 7.39
C PRO A 123 -14.20 22.29 8.45
N GLY A 124 -12.89 22.02 8.47
CA GLY A 124 -11.92 22.58 9.41
C GLY A 124 -10.63 23.09 8.77
N LEU A 125 -10.47 22.90 7.46
CA LEU A 125 -9.34 23.38 6.67
C LEU A 125 -9.90 24.37 5.65
N ASN A 126 -9.27 25.54 5.51
CA ASN A 126 -9.60 26.49 4.44
C ASN A 126 -9.05 26.02 3.08
N LEU A 127 -9.32 24.76 2.73
CA LEU A 127 -8.85 24.04 1.55
C LEU A 127 -10.01 23.23 0.98
N LEU A 128 -10.11 23.15 -0.34
CA LEU A 128 -11.08 22.28 -1.00
C LEU A 128 -10.67 20.82 -0.83
N SER A 129 -11.62 19.96 -0.49
CA SER A 129 -11.50 18.51 -0.59
C SER A 129 -12.00 18.08 -1.97
N ARG A 130 -11.12 17.50 -2.79
CA ARG A 130 -11.46 17.05 -4.14
C ARG A 130 -10.99 15.62 -4.38
N TYR A 131 -11.92 14.78 -4.80
CA TYR A 131 -11.61 13.42 -5.26
C TYR A 131 -12.65 12.92 -6.24
N ALA A 132 -12.24 12.03 -7.13
CA ALA A 132 -13.12 11.32 -8.06
C ALA A 132 -12.63 9.89 -8.27
N TRP A 133 -13.50 8.94 -8.00
CA TRP A 133 -13.36 7.55 -8.39
C TRP A 133 -13.97 7.34 -9.77
N SER A 134 -13.28 6.55 -10.60
CA SER A 134 -13.75 6.10 -11.90
C SER A 134 -13.39 4.64 -12.11
N CYS A 135 -14.09 3.97 -13.03
CA CYS A 135 -13.78 2.60 -13.42
C CYS A 135 -13.75 2.49 -14.94
N THR A 136 -12.77 1.77 -15.47
CA THR A 136 -12.57 1.55 -16.91
C THR A 136 -12.25 0.09 -17.15
N GLY A 137 -13.03 -0.64 -17.95
CA GLY A 137 -12.73 -2.02 -18.33
C GLY A 137 -12.38 -2.92 -17.13
N SER A 138 -11.08 -3.08 -16.85
CA SER A 138 -10.48 -3.89 -15.77
C SER A 138 -9.92 -3.11 -14.58
N GLU A 139 -9.98 -1.78 -14.57
CA GLU A 139 -9.32 -0.92 -13.60
C GLU A 139 -10.29 -0.03 -12.83
N ARG A 140 -9.96 0.20 -11.56
CA ARG A 140 -10.51 1.27 -10.72
C ARG A 140 -9.45 2.36 -10.57
N ARG A 141 -9.84 3.61 -10.74
CA ARG A 141 -8.96 4.78 -10.69
C ARG A 141 -9.49 5.80 -9.69
N LEU A 142 -8.59 6.48 -8.99
CA LEU A 142 -8.84 7.62 -8.12
C LEU A 142 -7.95 8.78 -8.58
N THR A 143 -8.55 9.95 -8.75
CA THR A 143 -7.84 11.23 -8.79
C THR A 143 -8.28 12.10 -7.61
N GLY A 144 -7.39 12.91 -7.05
CA GLY A 144 -7.75 13.80 -5.96
C GLY A 144 -6.62 14.72 -5.51
N ASN A 145 -6.90 15.52 -4.49
CA ASN A 145 -5.92 16.49 -3.96
C ASN A 145 -5.40 16.15 -2.55
N GLY A 146 -5.71 14.98 -2.01
CA GLY A 146 -5.20 14.53 -0.70
C GLY A 146 -5.70 15.34 0.50
N ILE A 147 -6.71 16.18 0.32
CA ILE A 147 -7.40 16.90 1.40
C ILE A 147 -8.59 16.05 1.85
N PRO A 148 -8.73 15.74 3.17
CA PRO A 148 -9.84 14.91 3.64
C PRO A 148 -11.16 15.67 3.52
N ASP A 149 -12.28 14.95 3.48
CA ASP A 149 -13.64 15.53 3.47
C ASP A 149 -14.27 15.58 4.88
N HIS A 150 -13.45 15.51 5.93
CA HIS A 150 -13.87 15.55 7.33
C HIS A 150 -12.96 16.47 8.16
N VAL A 151 -13.42 16.79 9.38
CA VAL A 151 -12.62 17.56 10.33
C VAL A 151 -11.38 16.76 10.73
N THR A 152 -10.21 17.41 10.69
CA THR A 152 -8.93 16.84 11.14
C THR A 152 -8.56 17.38 12.51
N GLY A 153 -7.51 16.82 13.11
CA GLY A 153 -6.79 17.51 14.18
C GLY A 153 -6.19 18.84 13.71
N SER A 154 -5.75 19.66 14.66
CA SER A 154 -4.96 20.85 14.37
C SER A 154 -3.55 20.44 13.95
N PHE A 155 -3.13 20.84 12.74
CA PHE A 155 -1.80 20.59 12.21
C PHE A 155 -1.18 21.91 11.72
N PRO A 156 0.05 22.25 12.14
CA PRO A 156 0.94 21.48 13.02
C PRO A 156 0.45 21.41 14.48
N ASN A 157 0.90 20.40 15.22
CA ASN A 157 0.74 20.22 16.66
C ASN A 157 2.06 19.80 17.31
N ARG A 158 2.06 19.57 18.63
CA ARG A 158 3.27 19.23 19.41
C ARG A 158 3.97 17.96 18.92
N GLY A 159 3.21 16.93 18.52
CA GLY A 159 3.74 15.65 18.03
C GLY A 159 4.03 15.65 16.52
N ASN A 160 3.45 16.60 15.77
CA ASN A 160 3.60 16.68 14.33
C ASN A 160 3.77 18.13 13.84
N PRO A 161 4.98 18.53 13.39
CA PRO A 161 5.26 19.90 12.95
C PRO A 161 4.80 20.19 11.51
N ASN A 162 4.22 19.24 10.80
CA ASN A 162 3.83 19.41 9.40
C ASN A 162 2.42 20.01 9.27
N ARG A 163 2.18 20.75 8.19
CA ARG A 163 0.88 21.33 7.82
C ARG A 163 0.27 20.55 6.66
N ILE A 164 -1.04 20.29 6.71
CA ILE A 164 -1.77 19.68 5.60
C ILE A 164 -1.66 20.57 4.35
N ALA A 165 -1.32 19.97 3.22
CA ALA A 165 -1.24 20.64 1.92
C ALA A 165 -1.81 19.74 0.82
N GLU A 166 -2.25 20.34 -0.28
CA GLU A 166 -2.71 19.58 -1.45
C GLU A 166 -1.59 18.69 -2.01
N GLN A 167 -1.98 17.52 -2.51
CA GLN A 167 -1.14 16.52 -3.15
C GLN A 167 -1.68 16.22 -4.57
N ASP A 168 -0.88 15.68 -5.49
CA ASP A 168 -1.41 15.10 -6.75
C ASP A 168 -1.69 13.61 -6.52
N VAL A 169 -2.91 13.28 -6.07
CA VAL A 169 -3.30 11.89 -5.79
C VAL A 169 -3.74 11.22 -7.07
N ARG A 170 -3.03 10.16 -7.46
CA ARG A 170 -3.39 9.25 -8.56
C ARG A 170 -3.21 7.83 -8.10
N PHE A 171 -4.31 7.08 -8.06
CA PHE A 171 -4.32 5.69 -7.67
C PHE A 171 -5.03 4.82 -8.69
N THR A 172 -4.46 3.67 -9.03
CA THR A 172 -5.07 2.67 -9.90
C THR A 172 -4.98 1.29 -9.27
N THR A 173 -6.06 0.53 -9.34
CA THR A 173 -6.08 -0.86 -8.85
C THR A 173 -7.00 -1.74 -9.70
N ALA A 174 -6.97 -3.05 -9.43
CA ALA A 174 -7.80 -4.03 -10.13
C ALA A 174 -9.29 -3.80 -9.81
N LEU A 175 -10.13 -3.83 -10.84
CA LEU A 175 -11.58 -3.77 -10.68
C LEU A 175 -12.17 -5.13 -10.26
N VAL A 176 -11.47 -6.21 -10.61
CA VAL A 176 -11.82 -7.60 -10.33
C VAL A 176 -10.66 -8.27 -9.58
N PRO A 177 -10.50 -8.02 -8.27
CA PRO A 177 -9.51 -8.72 -7.44
C PRO A 177 -9.78 -10.22 -7.36
N GLN A 178 -8.71 -11.00 -7.16
CA GLN A 178 -8.74 -12.45 -7.01
C GLN A 178 -7.79 -12.87 -5.89
N LEU A 179 -8.15 -13.90 -5.11
CA LEU A 179 -7.28 -14.43 -4.06
C LEU A 179 -6.13 -15.25 -4.62
N TYR A 180 -5.00 -15.21 -3.93
CA TYR A 180 -3.81 -16.01 -4.20
C TYR A 180 -3.49 -16.88 -2.98
N ALA A 181 -3.10 -18.13 -3.23
CA ALA A 181 -2.78 -19.10 -2.20
C ALA A 181 -1.44 -18.78 -1.50
N GLY A 182 -1.34 -19.17 -0.22
CA GLY A 182 -0.14 -18.94 0.60
C GLY A 182 -0.19 -17.63 1.38
N GLU A 183 0.97 -17.21 1.86
CA GLU A 183 1.12 -16.00 2.67
C GLU A 183 0.82 -14.73 1.86
N GLY A 184 0.33 -13.71 2.55
CA GLY A 184 0.13 -12.39 1.97
C GLY A 184 1.41 -11.72 1.46
N GLN A 185 1.32 -11.01 0.33
CA GLN A 185 2.40 -10.17 -0.18
C GLN A 185 2.46 -8.89 0.65
N ARG A 186 3.61 -8.60 1.27
CA ARG A 186 3.81 -7.37 2.04
C ARG A 186 3.70 -6.14 1.14
N VAL A 187 3.02 -5.11 1.63
CA VAL A 187 2.88 -3.82 0.93
C VAL A 187 3.17 -2.67 1.89
N LYS A 188 3.72 -1.58 1.35
CA LYS A 188 3.91 -0.34 2.12
C LYS A 188 2.60 0.42 2.24
N LEU A 189 2.00 0.71 1.09
CA LEU A 189 0.69 1.33 0.99
C LEU A 189 -0.38 0.24 0.97
N SER A 190 -1.35 0.34 1.87
CA SER A 190 -2.45 -0.63 1.93
C SER A 190 -3.47 -0.38 0.83
N GLY A 191 -3.74 0.90 0.53
CA GLY A 191 -4.74 1.33 -0.45
C GLY A 191 -5.16 2.78 -0.24
N TYR A 192 -6.32 3.14 -0.77
CA TYR A 192 -6.92 4.47 -0.61
C TYR A 192 -8.35 4.41 -0.09
N ALA A 193 -8.66 5.34 0.79
CA ALA A 193 -9.99 5.57 1.31
C ALA A 193 -10.90 6.17 0.23
N LEU A 194 -12.21 5.97 0.35
CA LEU A 194 -13.22 6.51 -0.58
C LEU A 194 -13.22 8.04 -0.65
N ASN A 195 -12.60 8.72 0.33
CA ASN A 195 -12.41 10.16 0.34
C ASN A 195 -11.04 10.63 -0.19
N GLY A 196 -10.28 9.76 -0.86
CA GLY A 196 -9.04 10.12 -1.52
C GLY A 196 -7.80 10.18 -0.61
N ILE A 197 -7.91 9.77 0.66
CA ILE A 197 -6.80 9.73 1.60
C ILE A 197 -6.16 8.34 1.62
N LYS A 198 -4.83 8.30 1.60
CA LYS A 198 -4.08 7.04 1.59
C LYS A 198 -4.13 6.31 2.94
N PHE A 199 -4.14 4.98 2.88
CA PHE A 199 -3.93 4.08 4.02
C PHE A 199 -2.46 3.68 4.09
N ASP A 200 -1.72 4.27 5.01
CA ASP A 200 -0.27 4.07 5.17
C ASP A 200 0.04 3.73 6.65
N PRO A 201 -0.22 2.48 7.09
CA PRO A 201 -0.06 2.09 8.49
C PRO A 201 1.40 1.96 8.92
N GLY A 202 2.35 2.06 7.99
CA GLY A 202 3.77 2.02 8.30
C GLY A 202 4.29 3.36 8.80
N THR A 203 5.35 3.32 9.60
CA THR A 203 6.11 4.51 9.99
C THR A 203 7.53 4.40 9.45
N ALA A 204 8.23 5.53 9.33
CA ALA A 204 9.66 5.56 9.02
C ALA A 204 10.53 5.65 10.29
N GLN A 205 9.91 5.89 11.44
CA GLN A 205 10.57 6.06 12.73
C GLN A 205 11.03 4.70 13.27
N THR A 206 12.32 4.64 13.59
CA THR A 206 12.98 3.42 14.03
C THR A 206 13.95 3.68 15.18
N CYS A 207 14.23 2.62 15.93
CA CYS A 207 15.23 2.53 16.98
C CYS A 207 16.30 1.50 16.60
N THR A 208 17.57 1.84 16.84
CA THR A 208 18.65 0.87 16.98
C THR A 208 18.60 0.18 18.34
N GLU A 209 19.53 -0.73 18.63
CA GLU A 209 19.68 -1.31 19.98
C GLU A 209 19.88 -0.18 21.01
N GLY A 210 19.05 -0.16 22.05
CA GLY A 210 19.07 0.87 23.10
C GLY A 210 18.36 2.18 22.78
N CYS A 211 17.91 2.40 21.54
CA CYS A 211 17.15 3.59 21.09
C CYS A 211 17.66 4.96 21.61
N ALA A 212 18.97 5.21 21.54
CA ALA A 212 19.60 6.44 22.01
C ALA A 212 19.08 7.72 21.31
N ASN A 213 18.54 7.57 20.11
CA ASN A 213 17.97 8.61 19.26
C ASN A 213 16.50 8.95 19.56
N ALA A 214 15.90 8.33 20.58
CA ALA A 214 14.49 8.51 20.94
C ALA A 214 13.52 8.30 19.76
N GLY A 215 13.79 7.30 18.91
CA GLY A 215 12.93 6.94 17.77
C GLY A 215 13.05 7.85 16.54
N ARG A 216 14.00 8.80 16.53
CA ARG A 216 14.19 9.78 15.44
C ARG A 216 15.06 9.30 14.28
N SER A 217 15.44 8.03 14.26
CA SER A 217 16.30 7.47 13.22
C SER A 217 15.47 6.72 12.18
N HIS A 218 16.05 6.58 11.00
CA HIS A 218 15.51 5.85 9.86
C HIS A 218 16.31 4.57 9.54
N ASP A 219 17.37 4.28 10.30
CA ASP A 219 18.29 3.15 10.09
C ASP A 219 18.15 2.02 11.13
N GLY A 220 17.23 2.16 12.07
CA GLY A 220 17.00 1.21 13.15
C GLY A 220 16.21 -0.02 12.71
N GLN A 221 16.46 -1.15 13.37
CA GLN A 221 15.75 -2.40 13.08
C GLN A 221 14.36 -2.46 13.74
N TRP A 222 14.12 -1.66 14.78
CA TRP A 222 12.89 -1.66 15.56
C TRP A 222 11.99 -0.51 15.12
N ARG A 223 10.89 -0.82 14.45
CA ARG A 223 10.03 0.19 13.81
C ARG A 223 8.86 0.52 14.71
N ILE A 224 8.68 1.80 15.02
CA ILE A 224 7.73 2.25 16.04
C ILE A 224 6.32 2.33 15.45
N GLU A 225 5.33 1.78 16.14
CA GLU A 225 3.92 1.90 15.71
C GLU A 225 3.38 3.32 15.91
N ALA A 226 2.61 3.81 14.94
CA ALA A 226 1.98 5.13 15.05
C ALA A 226 0.88 5.17 16.12
N LEU A 227 0.27 4.02 16.41
CA LEU A 227 -0.88 3.86 17.28
C LEU A 227 -0.59 2.84 18.38
N GLY A 228 -1.29 2.94 19.51
CA GLY A 228 -1.24 1.94 20.57
C GLY A 228 0.02 1.91 21.42
N GLN A 229 0.88 2.92 21.32
CA GLN A 229 2.11 3.05 22.10
C GLN A 229 2.28 4.48 22.66
N SER A 230 3.10 4.61 23.70
CA SER A 230 3.35 5.87 24.42
C SER A 230 4.79 6.36 24.38
N TYR A 231 5.67 5.65 23.67
CA TYR A 231 7.09 5.95 23.52
C TYR A 231 7.36 7.16 22.62
N PHE A 232 6.70 7.23 21.45
CA PHE A 232 6.89 8.29 20.47
C PHE A 232 5.56 8.93 20.09
N ASP A 233 5.44 10.24 20.27
CA ASP A 233 4.24 10.98 19.87
C ASP A 233 4.31 11.35 18.38
N PHE A 234 3.49 10.67 17.56
CA PHE A 234 3.34 10.94 16.12
C PHE A 234 2.39 12.12 15.82
N GLY A 235 1.75 12.70 16.84
CA GLY A 235 0.78 13.77 16.70
C GLY A 235 -0.49 13.35 15.95
N VAL A 236 -0.89 12.07 16.06
CA VAL A 236 -2.09 11.53 15.41
C VAL A 236 -3.35 12.20 15.93
N ASP A 237 -4.33 12.40 15.04
CA ASP A 237 -5.63 12.97 15.39
C ASP A 237 -6.68 11.88 15.71
N SER A 238 -7.93 12.32 15.96
CA SER A 238 -9.06 11.44 16.28
C SER A 238 -9.50 10.52 15.12
N ASN A 239 -8.96 10.72 13.92
CA ASN A 239 -9.16 9.84 12.77
C ASN A 239 -8.00 8.85 12.60
N ASN A 240 -7.12 8.73 13.60
CA ASN A 240 -5.93 7.89 13.57
C ASN A 240 -5.01 8.25 12.39
N ALA A 241 -4.91 9.54 12.09
CA ALA A 241 -4.14 10.08 10.98
C ALA A 241 -3.19 11.18 11.43
N HIS A 242 -2.15 11.39 10.64
CA HIS A 242 -1.25 12.53 10.81
C HIS A 242 -0.70 12.99 9.46
N VAL A 243 0.19 14.00 9.49
CA VAL A 243 0.71 14.67 8.31
C VAL A 243 2.19 14.33 8.11
N GLN A 244 2.55 13.78 6.95
CA GLN A 244 3.96 13.53 6.61
C GLN A 244 4.67 14.82 6.19
N PRO A 245 6.02 14.86 6.19
CA PRO A 245 6.77 15.92 5.51
C PRO A 245 6.29 16.08 4.05
N GLY A 246 6.04 17.31 3.62
CA GLY A 246 5.41 17.60 2.31
C GLY A 246 3.88 17.74 2.36
N GLY A 247 3.27 17.52 3.53
CA GLY A 247 1.90 17.94 3.82
C GLY A 247 0.81 16.91 3.54
N ALA A 248 1.15 15.67 3.17
CA ALA A 248 0.13 14.65 2.94
C ALA A 248 -0.44 14.12 4.25
N TYR A 249 -1.75 14.33 4.44
CA TYR A 249 -2.53 13.71 5.50
C TYR A 249 -2.81 12.23 5.15
N HIS A 250 -2.66 11.32 6.11
CA HIS A 250 -2.86 9.87 5.86
C HIS A 250 -3.26 9.09 7.11
N TYR A 251 -4.00 8.00 6.90
CA TYR A 251 -4.49 7.15 7.98
C TYR A 251 -3.50 6.04 8.34
N HIS A 252 -3.24 5.88 9.64
CA HIS A 252 -2.58 4.70 10.21
C HIS A 252 -3.56 3.65 10.75
N GLY A 253 -4.82 4.02 10.96
CA GLY A 253 -5.85 3.16 11.52
C GLY A 253 -7.24 3.50 11.02
N VAL A 254 -8.24 3.23 11.85
CA VAL A 254 -9.66 3.46 11.51
C VAL A 254 -9.92 4.95 11.27
N PRO A 255 -10.35 5.37 10.06
CA PRO A 255 -10.70 6.76 9.80
C PRO A 255 -12.07 7.07 10.43
N THR A 256 -12.09 7.40 11.72
CA THR A 256 -13.31 7.48 12.56
C THR A 256 -14.44 8.27 11.90
N ALA A 257 -14.19 9.51 11.48
CA ALA A 257 -15.23 10.35 10.88
C ALA A 257 -15.74 9.80 9.54
N LEU A 258 -14.89 9.15 8.75
CA LEU A 258 -15.28 8.51 7.50
C LEU A 258 -16.16 7.28 7.77
N VAL A 259 -15.75 6.44 8.73
CA VAL A 259 -16.54 5.27 9.15
C VAL A 259 -17.92 5.69 9.63
N GLU A 260 -18.02 6.66 10.54
CA GLU A 260 -19.31 7.11 11.07
C GLU A 260 -20.23 7.67 9.97
N ARG A 261 -19.67 8.31 8.95
CA ARG A 261 -20.46 8.79 7.80
C ARG A 261 -20.93 7.66 6.88
N LEU A 262 -20.11 6.62 6.71
CA LEU A 262 -20.34 5.55 5.74
C LEU A 262 -21.04 4.32 6.34
N LYS A 263 -21.21 4.26 7.66
CA LYS A 263 -22.01 3.24 8.35
C LYS A 263 -23.43 3.27 7.80
N GLY A 264 -23.71 2.36 6.86
CA GLY A 264 -25.02 2.20 6.23
C GLY A 264 -26.00 1.42 7.12
N ARG A 265 -27.09 0.92 6.52
CA ARG A 265 -28.15 0.16 7.23
C ARG A 265 -27.69 -1.16 7.87
N GLY A 266 -26.50 -1.67 7.51
CA GLY A 266 -25.94 -2.92 8.03
C GLY A 266 -24.81 -2.76 9.04
N GLY A 267 -24.50 -1.53 9.51
CA GLY A 267 -23.44 -1.28 10.50
C GLY A 267 -22.00 -1.46 9.99
N MET A 268 -21.79 -2.17 8.89
CA MET A 268 -20.53 -2.23 8.15
C MET A 268 -20.34 -0.97 7.30
N ALA A 269 -19.10 -0.50 7.19
CA ALA A 269 -18.75 0.66 6.38
C ALA A 269 -17.66 0.28 5.38
N LEU A 270 -17.97 0.27 4.07
CA LEU A 270 -16.94 0.20 3.04
C LEU A 270 -16.16 1.52 3.05
N ILE A 271 -14.89 1.50 3.43
CA ILE A 271 -14.08 2.72 3.58
C ILE A 271 -13.10 2.95 2.44
N GLY A 272 -12.79 1.95 1.60
CA GLY A 272 -11.88 2.12 0.49
C GLY A 272 -11.52 0.84 -0.25
N PHE A 273 -10.47 0.91 -1.06
CA PHE A 273 -9.95 -0.20 -1.85
C PHE A 273 -8.44 -0.35 -1.65
N ALA A 274 -8.00 -1.59 -1.54
CA ALA A 274 -6.61 -1.96 -1.37
C ALA A 274 -5.84 -1.90 -2.70
N VAL A 275 -4.51 -1.93 -2.62
CA VAL A 275 -3.63 -1.91 -3.80
C VAL A 275 -3.82 -3.12 -4.73
N ASP A 276 -4.39 -4.21 -4.24
CA ASP A 276 -4.74 -5.42 -5.01
C ASP A 276 -6.21 -5.46 -5.49
N GLY A 277 -6.99 -4.43 -5.19
CA GLY A 277 -8.36 -4.24 -5.67
C GLY A 277 -9.45 -4.69 -4.70
N PHE A 278 -9.11 -5.44 -3.65
CA PHE A 278 -10.11 -5.86 -2.65
C PHE A 278 -10.60 -4.67 -1.82
N ALA A 279 -11.85 -4.79 -1.37
CA ALA A 279 -12.47 -3.79 -0.50
C ALA A 279 -11.77 -3.72 0.87
N ILE A 280 -11.84 -2.55 1.50
CA ILE A 280 -11.42 -2.31 2.88
C ILE A 280 -12.63 -1.78 3.64
N TYR A 281 -13.00 -2.43 4.73
CA TYR A 281 -14.11 -2.04 5.60
C TYR A 281 -13.62 -1.41 6.91
N GLY A 282 -14.51 -0.67 7.57
CA GLY A 282 -14.36 -0.27 8.97
C GLY A 282 -14.37 -1.47 9.92
N PRO A 283 -14.28 -1.25 11.24
CA PRO A 283 -14.04 -2.33 12.20
C PRO A 283 -15.23 -3.25 12.46
N GLU A 284 -16.42 -2.91 11.97
CA GLU A 284 -17.65 -3.68 12.17
C GLU A 284 -17.93 -4.68 11.03
N GLY A 285 -18.28 -5.91 11.38
CA GLY A 285 -18.64 -6.99 10.46
C GLY A 285 -19.55 -8.03 11.11
N HIS A 286 -20.05 -8.98 10.32
CA HIS A 286 -20.91 -10.07 10.80
C HIS A 286 -20.18 -11.01 11.77
N ASP A 287 -20.81 -11.39 12.88
CA ASP A 287 -20.26 -12.37 13.82
C ASP A 287 -20.01 -13.72 13.15
N ARG A 288 -20.94 -14.16 12.29
CA ARG A 288 -20.79 -15.34 11.45
C ARG A 288 -20.49 -14.91 10.01
N PRO A 289 -19.30 -15.20 9.46
CA PRO A 289 -18.84 -14.69 8.16
C PRO A 289 -19.84 -14.85 7.01
N MET A 290 -20.52 -15.99 6.91
CA MET A 290 -21.39 -16.31 5.78
C MET A 290 -22.90 -16.18 6.10
N ASP A 291 -23.24 -15.47 7.18
CA ASP A 291 -24.61 -15.30 7.63
C ASP A 291 -24.92 -13.81 7.85
N ALA A 292 -25.59 -13.22 6.85
CA ALA A 292 -25.98 -11.81 6.84
C ALA A 292 -27.04 -11.45 7.90
N SER A 293 -27.64 -12.47 8.54
CA SER A 293 -28.56 -12.27 9.68
C SER A 293 -27.84 -12.26 11.03
N SER A 294 -26.56 -12.64 11.06
CA SER A 294 -25.80 -12.66 12.30
C SER A 294 -25.52 -11.24 12.81
N PRO A 295 -25.43 -11.06 14.16
CA PRO A 295 -25.15 -9.75 14.74
C PRO A 295 -23.88 -9.12 14.19
N ILE A 296 -23.90 -7.79 14.05
CA ILE A 296 -22.72 -7.01 13.72
C ILE A 296 -21.92 -6.75 15.00
N ARG A 297 -20.61 -6.95 14.93
CA ARG A 297 -19.69 -6.66 16.03
C ARG A 297 -18.34 -6.17 15.52
N THR A 298 -17.50 -5.69 16.43
CA THR A 298 -16.12 -5.35 16.12
C THR A 298 -15.31 -6.61 15.78
N MET A 299 -14.64 -6.60 14.62
CA MET A 299 -13.74 -7.68 14.21
C MET A 299 -12.44 -7.64 15.01
N ARG A 300 -11.98 -8.81 15.42
CA ARG A 300 -10.74 -8.99 16.17
C ARG A 300 -9.61 -9.41 15.24
N PRO A 301 -8.49 -8.69 15.19
CA PRO A 301 -7.30 -9.16 14.49
C PRO A 301 -6.75 -10.41 15.17
N SER A 302 -6.06 -11.26 14.41
CA SER A 302 -5.38 -12.46 14.91
C SER A 302 -3.92 -12.18 15.29
N TYR A 303 -3.66 -11.02 15.90
CA TYR A 303 -2.36 -10.61 16.39
C TYR A 303 -2.37 -10.41 17.90
N ARG A 304 -1.25 -10.71 18.54
CA ARG A 304 -1.02 -10.41 19.96
C ARG A 304 0.39 -9.90 20.18
N LEU A 305 0.61 -9.28 21.34
CA LEU A 305 1.95 -9.01 21.83
C LEU A 305 2.67 -10.32 22.15
N LYS A 306 3.94 -10.41 21.75
CA LYS A 306 4.83 -11.47 22.18
C LYS A 306 5.00 -11.43 23.70
N ALA A 307 5.08 -12.59 24.33
CA ALA A 307 5.27 -12.70 25.78
C ALA A 307 6.69 -12.33 26.25
N ARG A 308 7.67 -12.37 25.34
CA ARG A 308 9.07 -12.05 25.62
C ARG A 308 9.59 -11.07 24.55
N PRO A 309 10.40 -10.08 24.94
CA PRO A 309 11.06 -9.21 23.97
C PRO A 309 12.06 -10.02 23.13
N ASP A 310 12.15 -9.68 21.85
CA ASP A 310 13.15 -10.23 20.94
C ASP A 310 14.57 -9.76 21.33
N ALA A 311 15.59 -10.53 20.95
CA ALA A 311 16.99 -10.16 21.18
C ALA A 311 17.37 -8.89 20.40
N GLY A 312 18.15 -8.00 21.02
CA GLY A 312 18.57 -6.72 20.43
C GLY A 312 17.48 -5.63 20.42
N ARG A 313 16.28 -5.92 20.94
CA ARG A 313 15.22 -4.93 21.17
C ARG A 313 15.62 -3.94 22.26
N PRO A 314 15.28 -2.64 22.14
CA PRO A 314 15.37 -1.71 23.25
C PRO A 314 14.69 -2.26 24.52
N PRO A 315 15.22 -1.98 25.73
CA PRO A 315 14.64 -2.45 26.98
C PRO A 315 13.15 -2.07 27.12
N VAL A 316 12.33 -2.96 27.68
CA VAL A 316 10.90 -2.70 27.91
C VAL A 316 10.64 -1.54 28.87
N THR A 317 11.60 -1.23 29.74
CA THR A 317 11.58 -0.06 30.63
C THR A 317 11.76 1.26 29.89
N LEU A 318 12.42 1.24 28.73
CA LEU A 318 12.57 2.39 27.84
C LEU A 318 11.40 2.47 26.86
N ALA A 319 11.09 1.35 26.20
CA ALA A 319 10.03 1.23 25.20
C ALA A 319 9.15 0.01 25.55
N PRO A 320 7.97 0.19 26.17
CA PRO A 320 7.08 -0.92 26.54
C PRO A 320 6.73 -1.83 25.37
N MET A 321 6.39 -3.10 25.65
CA MET A 321 5.90 -4.01 24.60
C MET A 321 4.69 -3.41 23.88
N GLY A 322 4.70 -3.50 22.55
CA GLY A 322 3.72 -2.88 21.67
C GLY A 322 4.19 -1.56 21.07
N THR A 323 5.35 -1.05 21.50
CA THR A 323 6.01 0.10 20.86
C THR A 323 6.42 -0.21 19.44
N PHE A 324 6.93 -1.42 19.18
CA PHE A 324 7.47 -1.78 17.88
C PHE A 324 6.54 -2.72 17.11
N VAL A 325 6.56 -2.63 15.79
CA VAL A 325 5.85 -3.55 14.87
C VAL A 325 6.23 -5.00 15.19
N GLN A 326 7.51 -5.22 15.49
CA GLN A 326 8.10 -6.53 15.78
C GLN A 326 7.67 -7.12 17.13
N ASP A 327 7.04 -6.32 18.01
CA ASP A 327 6.50 -6.79 19.29
C ASP A 327 5.25 -7.65 19.11
N TYR A 328 4.64 -7.62 17.92
CA TYR A 328 3.44 -8.37 17.59
C TYR A 328 3.78 -9.64 16.83
N GLU A 329 3.02 -10.70 17.10
CA GLU A 329 3.04 -11.95 16.34
C GLU A 329 1.64 -12.30 15.86
N TYR A 330 1.55 -12.80 14.63
CA TYR A 330 0.33 -13.40 14.10
C TYR A 330 0.12 -14.77 14.72
N VAL A 331 -1.12 -15.06 15.13
CA VAL A 331 -1.53 -16.35 15.68
C VAL A 331 -2.82 -16.77 14.99
N ALA A 332 -2.71 -17.72 14.07
CA ALA A 332 -3.86 -18.22 13.32
C ALA A 332 -5.01 -18.66 14.26
N GLY A 333 -6.22 -18.14 14.01
CA GLY A 333 -7.42 -18.44 14.78
C GLY A 333 -7.53 -17.73 16.14
N LEU A 334 -6.63 -16.80 16.48
CA LEU A 334 -6.75 -16.00 17.72
C LEU A 334 -7.93 -15.01 17.67
N GLY A 335 -8.15 -14.43 16.50
CA GLY A 335 -9.23 -13.50 16.22
C GLY A 335 -10.08 -13.98 15.04
N ASP A 336 -10.74 -13.04 14.38
CA ASP A 336 -11.61 -13.28 13.23
C ASP A 336 -10.89 -13.20 11.89
N LEU A 337 -9.71 -12.58 11.87
CA LEU A 337 -9.04 -12.12 10.65
C LEU A 337 -7.74 -12.89 10.37
N ASP A 338 -7.36 -12.96 9.11
CA ASP A 338 -6.12 -13.58 8.65
C ASP A 338 -4.88 -12.70 8.90
N GLU A 339 -3.72 -13.14 8.41
CA GLU A 339 -2.45 -12.43 8.59
C GLU A 339 -2.42 -11.06 7.90
N CYS A 340 -3.26 -10.85 6.90
CA CYS A 340 -3.45 -9.57 6.22
C CYS A 340 -4.63 -8.78 6.75
N ASN A 341 -5.15 -9.14 7.93
CA ASN A 341 -6.27 -8.43 8.55
C ASN A 341 -7.54 -8.44 7.70
N GLY A 342 -7.77 -9.51 6.93
CA GLY A 342 -8.99 -9.71 6.16
C GLY A 342 -9.62 -11.07 6.43
N ARG A 343 -10.77 -11.31 5.79
CA ARG A 343 -11.45 -12.61 5.76
C ARG A 343 -12.44 -12.64 4.59
N THR A 344 -13.06 -13.79 4.34
CA THR A 344 -14.17 -13.93 3.41
C THR A 344 -15.49 -13.97 4.18
N ASP A 345 -16.37 -13.02 3.87
CA ASP A 345 -17.66 -12.83 4.53
C ASP A 345 -18.63 -12.05 3.65
N VAL A 346 -19.91 -12.18 3.98
CA VAL A 346 -20.99 -11.41 3.36
C VAL A 346 -20.93 -9.96 3.80
N THR A 347 -21.23 -9.06 2.88
CA THR A 347 -21.36 -7.62 3.12
C THR A 347 -22.57 -7.07 2.38
N PRO A 348 -23.00 -5.81 2.64
CA PRO A 348 -24.04 -5.17 1.83
C PRO A 348 -23.72 -5.17 0.33
N GLU A 349 -22.45 -5.01 -0.05
CA GLU A 349 -21.99 -5.00 -1.44
C GLU A 349 -21.77 -6.42 -2.02
N PHE A 350 -21.46 -7.39 -1.16
CA PHE A 350 -21.15 -8.77 -1.54
C PHE A 350 -22.04 -9.77 -0.75
N PRO A 351 -23.34 -9.89 -1.08
CA PRO A 351 -24.29 -10.71 -0.33
C PRO A 351 -24.01 -12.22 -0.43
N THR A 352 -23.23 -12.65 -1.43
CA THR A 352 -22.78 -14.05 -1.57
C THR A 352 -21.43 -14.32 -0.91
N GLY A 353 -20.84 -13.30 -0.29
CA GLY A 353 -19.52 -13.36 0.31
C GLY A 353 -18.40 -12.99 -0.66
N ALA A 354 -17.43 -12.23 -0.16
CA ALA A 354 -16.20 -11.91 -0.86
C ALA A 354 -15.07 -11.70 0.15
N TYR A 355 -13.84 -11.99 -0.25
CA TYR A 355 -12.70 -11.61 0.57
C TYR A 355 -12.55 -10.09 0.62
N HIS A 356 -12.27 -9.54 1.80
CA HIS A 356 -11.96 -8.14 2.00
C HIS A 356 -11.14 -7.92 3.27
N TYR A 357 -10.57 -6.72 3.39
CA TYR A 357 -9.78 -6.31 4.55
C TYR A 357 -10.62 -5.51 5.54
N TYR A 358 -10.19 -5.52 6.80
CA TYR A 358 -10.76 -4.71 7.87
C TYR A 358 -9.74 -3.69 8.39
N ALA A 359 -10.18 -2.46 8.60
CA ALA A 359 -9.54 -1.57 9.57
C ALA A 359 -9.97 -2.03 10.97
N THR A 360 -9.05 -2.08 11.94
CA THR A 360 -9.31 -2.64 13.28
C THR A 360 -8.87 -1.70 14.38
N ARG A 361 -9.44 -1.88 15.58
CA ARG A 361 -9.13 -1.05 16.77
C ARG A 361 -7.87 -1.52 17.52
N ALA A 362 -7.26 -2.61 17.08
CA ALA A 362 -6.03 -3.16 17.61
C ALA A 362 -5.06 -3.44 16.46
N TYR A 363 -3.79 -3.69 16.78
CA TYR A 363 -2.78 -4.04 15.78
C TYR A 363 -3.28 -5.17 14.85
N PRO A 364 -3.11 -5.06 13.51
CA PRO A 364 -2.25 -4.11 12.79
C PRO A 364 -2.90 -2.77 12.43
N TYR A 365 -4.13 -2.51 12.89
CA TYR A 365 -4.97 -1.33 12.59
C TYR A 365 -5.44 -1.23 11.14
N LEU A 366 -4.55 -1.39 10.17
CA LEU A 366 -4.82 -1.59 8.75
C LEU A 366 -3.92 -2.72 8.23
N GLN A 367 -4.30 -3.33 7.11
CA GLN A 367 -3.52 -4.41 6.52
C GLN A 367 -2.12 -3.97 6.11
N ARG A 368 -1.12 -4.85 6.33
CA ARG A 368 0.29 -4.65 5.93
C ARG A 368 0.75 -5.64 4.86
N CYS A 369 -0.18 -6.46 4.39
CA CYS A 369 -0.03 -7.35 3.27
C CYS A 369 -1.34 -7.45 2.49
N VAL A 370 -1.26 -8.07 1.32
CA VAL A 370 -2.37 -8.32 0.43
C VAL A 370 -2.45 -9.78 0.00
N LYS A 371 -3.67 -10.31 -0.10
CA LYS A 371 -4.00 -11.67 -0.53
C LYS A 371 -4.30 -11.76 -2.02
N GLY A 372 -4.49 -10.63 -2.71
CA GLY A 372 -4.48 -10.56 -4.16
C GLY A 372 -3.11 -10.14 -4.71
N ARG A 373 -3.06 -9.93 -6.03
CA ARG A 373 -1.90 -9.37 -6.72
C ARG A 373 -1.95 -7.86 -6.67
N ALA A 374 -0.96 -7.22 -6.04
CA ALA A 374 -0.86 -5.76 -6.02
C ALA A 374 -0.79 -5.18 -7.45
N TYR A 375 -1.52 -4.10 -7.70
CA TYR A 375 -1.53 -3.44 -9.01
C TYR A 375 -0.18 -2.74 -9.25
N PRO A 376 0.51 -2.98 -10.38
CA PRO A 376 1.76 -2.29 -10.68
C PRO A 376 1.54 -0.77 -10.74
N GLY A 377 2.37 0.00 -10.03
CA GLY A 377 2.27 1.46 -10.04
C GLY A 377 0.99 1.99 -9.37
N ALA A 378 0.41 1.24 -8.43
CA ALA A 378 -0.83 1.63 -7.77
C ALA A 378 -0.81 3.05 -7.20
N ASP A 379 0.34 3.57 -6.78
CA ASP A 379 0.51 4.94 -6.27
C ASP A 379 1.55 5.71 -7.09
N GLU A 380 1.10 6.71 -7.85
CA GLU A 380 1.97 7.65 -8.59
C GLU A 380 2.10 9.02 -7.89
N ASN A 381 1.83 9.10 -6.58
CA ASN A 381 1.94 10.34 -5.81
C ASN A 381 3.24 11.10 -6.11
N ARG A 382 3.12 12.22 -6.82
CA ARG A 382 4.17 13.22 -6.94
C ARG A 382 3.83 14.32 -5.96
N GLY A 383 4.49 14.32 -4.81
CA GLY A 383 4.48 15.49 -3.95
C GLY A 383 4.99 16.71 -4.72
N PRO A 384 4.64 17.94 -4.29
CA PRO A 384 5.32 19.12 -4.82
C PRO A 384 6.84 18.93 -4.67
N PRO A 385 7.67 19.38 -5.65
CA PRO A 385 9.12 19.30 -5.54
C PRO A 385 9.56 19.93 -4.21
N PRO A 386 10.61 19.42 -3.54
CA PRO A 386 11.11 20.02 -2.31
C PRO A 386 11.35 21.50 -2.55
N GLY A 387 10.51 22.37 -1.97
CA GLY A 387 10.74 23.80 -1.97
C GLY A 387 12.11 24.00 -1.31
N GLY A 388 13.03 24.63 -2.03
CA GLY A 388 14.37 24.92 -1.53
C GLY A 388 14.27 25.57 -0.16
N GLY A 389 14.63 24.81 0.88
CA GLY A 389 14.54 25.27 2.25
C GLY A 389 15.44 26.47 2.43
N ALA A 390 14.84 27.64 2.68
CA ALA A 390 15.53 28.68 3.41
C ALA A 390 15.97 28.06 4.74
N ARG A 391 17.29 28.05 4.97
CA ARG A 391 17.89 27.68 6.26
C ARG A 391 17.19 28.46 7.37
N ALA A 392 16.39 27.77 8.18
CA ALA A 392 16.08 28.24 9.51
C ALA A 392 17.40 28.16 10.31
N GLN A 393 18.06 29.30 10.48
CA GLN A 393 19.14 29.44 11.43
C GLN A 393 18.51 29.33 12.83
N HIS A 394 18.94 28.32 13.58
CA HIS A 394 18.69 28.25 15.01
C HIS A 394 19.52 29.34 15.70
N SER A 395 18.83 30.27 16.35
CA SER A 395 19.36 31.10 17.44
C SER A 395 18.77 30.60 18.75
#